data_AF-A0A1I3C3G7-F1
#
_entry.id   AF-A0A1I3C3G7-F1
#
_cell.length_a   1.000
_cell.length_b   1.000
_cell.length_c   1.000
_cell.angle_alpha   90.00
_cell.angle_beta   90.00
_cell.angle_gamma   90.00
#
_symmetry.space_group_name_H-M   'P 1'
#
loop_
_entity.id
_entity.type
_entity.pdbx_description
1 polymer ?
#
loop_
_entity_poly.entity_id
_entity_poly.type
_entity_poly.pdbx_seq_one_letter_code
_entity_poly.pdbx_strand_id
1 'polypeptide(L)' 'MESWVKDTKGYEYFVSNKDTFDRGWETMVFMSENQEVTDWGEVYQALYDNVDQAVAGHDHAVRLFREIEQEETE' A
#
# COMPACT_ATOMS: atom_id res chain seq x y z
N MET A 1 -6.84 -8.10 -2.40
CA MET A 1 -7.50 -7.22 -1.40
C MET A 1 -7.15 -5.80 -1.77
N GLU A 2 -8.08 -4.85 -1.66
CA GLU A 2 -7.86 -3.48 -2.13
C GLU A 2 -8.40 -2.48 -1.10
N SER A 3 -7.73 -1.36 -0.89
CA SER A 3 -8.14 -0.34 0.08
C SER A 3 -7.65 1.04 -0.34
N TRP A 4 -8.53 2.03 -0.17
CA TRP A 4 -8.18 3.45 -0.28
C TRP A 4 -7.86 3.98 1.11
N VAL A 5 -6.70 4.62 1.25
CA VAL A 5 -6.20 5.14 2.51
C VAL A 5 -5.93 6.61 2.34
N LYS A 6 -6.33 7.41 3.31
CA LYS A 6 -5.97 8.82 3.38
C LYS A 6 -5.13 9.02 4.64
N ASP A 7 -3.97 9.65 4.50
CA ASP A 7 -3.10 9.94 5.65
C ASP A 7 -3.59 11.16 6.44
N THR A 8 -2.89 11.51 7.52
CA THR A 8 -3.19 12.68 8.35
C THR A 8 -2.95 14.02 7.66
N LYS A 9 -2.19 14.04 6.56
CA LYS A 9 -1.87 15.23 5.76
C LYS A 9 -2.85 15.43 4.59
N GLY A 10 -3.68 14.44 4.31
CA GLY A 10 -4.67 14.45 3.24
C GLY A 10 -4.19 13.85 1.91
N TYR A 11 -3.02 13.21 1.87
CA TYR A 11 -2.62 12.40 0.71
C TYR A 11 -3.42 11.11 0.66
N GLU A 12 -3.79 10.68 -0.54
CA GLU A 12 -4.56 9.47 -0.77
C GLU A 12 -3.67 8.39 -1.41
N TYR A 13 -3.84 7.15 -0.94
CA TYR A 13 -3.08 5.99 -1.37
C TYR A 13 -4.01 4.83 -1.72
N PHE A 14 -3.64 4.08 -2.74
CA PHE A 14 -4.26 2.81 -3.09
C PHE A 14 -3.38 1.66 -2.64
N VAL A 15 -3.87 0.83 -1.72
CA VAL A 15 -3.21 -0.37 -1.23
C VAL A 15 -3.82 -1.59 -1.91
N SER A 16 -2.99 -2.42 -2.53
CA SER A 16 -3.45 -3.58 -3.29
C SER A 16 -2.62 -4.81 -2.99
N ASN A 17 -3.31 -5.92 -2.69
CA ASN A 17 -2.73 -7.25 -2.70
C ASN A 17 -2.99 -7.95 -4.03
N LYS A 18 -1.91 -8.43 -4.65
CA LYS A 18 -1.96 -9.26 -5.86
C LYS A 18 -1.21 -10.57 -5.63
N ASP A 19 -1.69 -11.62 -6.28
CA ASP A 19 -0.97 -12.89 -6.40
C ASP A 19 -0.37 -12.90 -7.81
N THR A 20 0.95 -12.80 -7.88
CA THR A 20 1.69 -12.81 -9.14
C THR A 20 2.25 -14.19 -9.39
N PHE A 21 2.13 -14.64 -10.64
CA PHE A 21 2.56 -15.97 -11.03
C PHE A 21 4.08 -16.19 -10.83
N ASP A 22 4.87 -15.12 -10.88
CA ASP A 22 6.33 -15.16 -10.80
C ASP A 22 6.91 -14.83 -9.42
N ARG A 23 6.21 -14.03 -8.59
CA ARG A 23 6.73 -13.58 -7.28
C ARG A 23 5.89 -14.00 -6.09
N GLY A 24 4.74 -14.62 -6.31
CA GLY A 24 3.80 -14.98 -5.25
C GLY A 24 2.95 -13.79 -4.82
N TRP A 25 2.55 -13.77 -3.55
CA TRP A 25 1.69 -12.72 -3.03
C TRP A 25 2.47 -11.45 -2.76
N GLU A 26 1.93 -10.31 -3.14
CA GLU A 26 2.53 -9.00 -2.89
C GLU A 26 1.51 -7.99 -2.40
N THR A 27 1.96 -7.07 -1.55
CA THR A 27 1.25 -5.84 -1.18
C THR A 27 1.96 -4.67 -1.84
N MET A 28 1.23 -3.91 -2.64
CA MET A 28 1.70 -2.70 -3.30
C MET A 28 0.91 -1.49 -2.82
N VAL A 29 1.56 -0.34 -2.76
CA VAL A 29 0.92 0.96 -2.48
C VAL A 29 1.25 1.92 -3.60
N PHE A 30 0.22 2.64 -4.06
CA PHE A 30 0.31 3.62 -5.14
C PHE A 30 -0.26 4.96 -4.69
N MET A 31 0.22 6.05 -5.29
CA MET A 31 -0.41 7.36 -5.10
C MET A 31 -1.78 7.39 -5.77
N SER A 32 -2.73 8.07 -5.12
CA SER A 32 -4.08 8.23 -5.64
C SER A 32 -4.66 9.59 -5.32
N GLU A 33 -5.74 9.92 -6.00
CA GLU A 33 -6.55 11.10 -5.75
C GLU A 33 -8.00 10.78 -6.12
N ASN A 34 -8.97 11.14 -5.27
CA ASN A 34 -10.40 10.89 -5.51
C ASN A 34 -10.73 9.41 -5.82
N GLN A 35 -10.05 8.48 -5.13
CA GLN A 35 -10.16 7.05 -5.37
C GLN A 35 -9.80 6.61 -6.79
N GLU A 36 -8.85 7.30 -7.42
CA GLU A 36 -8.23 6.91 -8.68
C GLU A 36 -6.71 6.88 -8.52
N VAL A 37 -6.06 5.83 -9.03
CA VAL A 37 -4.59 5.74 -9.01
C VAL A 37 -4.03 6.76 -10.00
N THR A 38 -3.27 7.73 -9.48
CA THR A 38 -2.69 8.82 -10.28
C THR A 38 -1.29 8.51 -10.76
N ASP A 39 -0.57 7.67 -10.03
CA ASP A 39 0.75 7.17 -10.40
C ASP A 39 0.85 5.66 -10.10
N TRP A 40 1.13 4.88 -11.14
CA TRP A 40 1.35 3.44 -11.02
C TRP A 40 2.79 3.08 -10.62
N GLY A 41 3.63 4.08 -10.29
CA GLY A 41 4.86 3.89 -9.56
C GLY A 41 4.57 3.45 -8.12
N GLU A 42 5.05 2.26 -7.76
CA GLU A 42 4.92 1.69 -6.42
C GLU A 42 5.69 2.57 -5.41
N VAL A 43 4.99 3.18 -4.45
CA VAL A 43 5.63 3.90 -3.34
C VAL A 43 6.01 2.96 -2.20
N TYR A 44 5.42 1.75 -2.19
CA TYR A 44 5.77 0.65 -1.30
C TYR A 44 5.44 -0.67 -1.98
N GLN A 45 6.31 -1.66 -1.80
CA GLN A 45 6.09 -3.03 -2.22
C GLN A 45 6.64 -3.99 -1.15
N ALA A 46 5.90 -5.06 -0.87
CA ALA A 46 6.36 -6.17 -0.06
C ALA A 46 5.87 -7.50 -0.64
N LEU A 47 6.73 -8.53 -0.59
CA LEU A 47 6.47 -9.87 -1.10
C LEU A 47 6.23 -10.85 0.05
N TYR A 48 5.41 -11.86 -0.19
CA TYR A 48 4.94 -12.83 0.80
C TYR A 48 4.82 -14.22 0.19
N ASP A 49 5.10 -15.24 1.01
CA ASP A 49 5.08 -16.64 0.58
C ASP A 49 3.65 -17.18 0.47
N ASN A 50 2.69 -16.55 1.15
CA ASN A 50 1.31 -17.02 1.23
C ASN A 50 0.31 -15.89 1.48
N VAL A 51 -0.98 -16.23 1.30
CA VAL A 51 -2.10 -15.30 1.43
C VAL A 51 -2.25 -14.71 2.84
N ASP A 52 -1.99 -15.49 3.90
CA ASP A 52 -2.16 -15.02 5.28
C ASP A 52 -1.15 -13.93 5.62
N GLN A 53 0.10 -14.13 5.19
CA GLN A 53 1.15 -13.12 5.30
C GLN A 53 0.82 -11.87 4.49
N ALA A 54 0.28 -12.03 3.28
CA ALA A 54 -0.12 -10.90 2.45
C ALA A 54 -1.27 -10.11 3.09
N VAL A 55 -2.25 -10.77 3.72
CA VAL A 55 -3.33 -10.09 4.46
C VAL A 55 -2.76 -9.28 5.62
N ALA A 56 -1.84 -9.87 6.40
CA ALA A 56 -1.17 -9.14 7.48
C ALA A 56 -0.34 -7.96 6.94
N GLY A 57 0.31 -8.14 5.78
CA GLY A 57 1.03 -7.11 5.04
C GLY A 57 0.14 -5.95 4.59
N HIS A 58 -1.03 -6.26 4.05
CA HIS A 58 -2.04 -5.27 3.65
C HIS A 58 -2.50 -4.43 4.85
N ASP A 59 -2.87 -5.08 5.95
CA ASP A 59 -3.31 -4.40 7.17
C ASP A 59 -2.19 -3.51 7.74
N HIS A 60 -0.94 -3.97 7.66
CA HIS A 60 0.22 -3.18 8.05
C HIS A 60 0.41 -1.96 7.15
N ALA A 61 0.37 -2.12 5.83
CA ALA A 61 0.48 -1.01 4.88
C ALA A 61 -0.65 0.01 5.07
N VAL A 62 -1.89 -0.44 5.27
CA VAL A 62 -3.03 0.46 5.55
C VAL A 62 -2.80 1.30 6.80
N ARG A 63 -2.24 0.72 7.88
CA ARG A 63 -1.93 1.47 9.10
C ARG A 63 -0.77 2.43 8.90
N LEU A 64 0.33 1.93 8.32
CA LEU A 64 1.53 2.72 8.03
C LEU A 64 1.16 3.97 7.24
N PHE A 65 0.45 3.81 6.11
CA PHE A 65 0.06 4.92 5.23
C PHE A 65 -1.08 5.78 5.75
N ARG A 66 -1.81 5.34 6.78
CA ARG A 66 -2.75 6.21 7.50
C ARG A 66 -2.05 7.11 8.50
N GLU A 67 -0.95 6.65 9.07
CA GLU A 67 -0.25 7.27 10.20
C GLU A 67 1.08 7.93 9.80
N ILE A 68 1.35 8.16 8.50
CA ILE A 68 2.54 8.89 8.03
C ILE A 68 2.49 10.33 8.56
N GLU A 69 3.04 10.53 9.76
CA GLU A 69 3.58 11.80 10.20
C GLU A 69 5.01 11.84 9.65
N GLN A 70 5.32 12.84 8.83
CA GLN A 70 6.63 12.93 8.17
C GLN A 70 7.75 12.89 9.23
N GLU A 71 8.60 11.86 9.18
CA GLU A 71 10.03 12.08 9.38
C GLU A 71 10.50 12.89 8.17
N GLU A 72 10.32 14.21 8.20
CA GLU A 72 11.11 15.11 7.36
C GLU A 72 12.55 14.99 7.85
N THR A 73 13.32 14.06 7.27
CA THR A 73 14.78 14.11 7.40
C THR A 73 15.29 15.35 6.66
N GLU A 74 15.87 16.25 7.47
CA GLU A 74 16.60 17.49 7.12
C GLU A 74 17.62 17.35 5.98
#